data_AF-A0A258JZD6-F1
#
_entry.id   AF-A0A258JZD6-F1
#
_cell.length_a   1.000
_cell.length_b   1.000
_cell.length_c   1.000
_cell.angle_alpha   90.00
_cell.angle_beta   90.00
_cell.angle_gamma   90.00
#
_symmetry.space_group_name_H-M   'P 1'
#
loop_
_entity.id
_entity.type
_entity.pdbx_description
1 polymer ?
#
loop_
_entity_poly.entity_id
_entity_poly.type
_entity_poly.pdbx_seq_one_letter_code
_entity_poly.pdbx_strand_id
1 'polypeptide(L)'
;MTVPGRLQGRRDVPLNSLGRAQAARVGRVLGQLAGDVTRLHYVSSPLSRALETMRLLRTALDLPSADFTHDPQLAELSFGQWEGLTWPEI
;
A
#
# COMPACT_ATOMS: atom_id res chain seq x y z
N MET A 1 -12.94 8.50 -2.29
CA MET A 1 -12.00 9.45 -2.93
C MET A 1 -11.04 9.90 -1.85
N THR A 2 -9.74 9.63 -1.96
CA THR A 2 -8.76 10.33 -1.11
C THR A 2 -8.84 11.80 -1.51
N VAL A 3 -9.09 12.69 -0.56
CA VAL A 3 -9.16 14.12 -0.86
C VAL A 3 -7.76 14.57 -1.28
N PRO A 4 -7.56 15.10 -2.50
CA PRO A 4 -6.26 15.54 -2.96
C PRO A 4 -5.64 16.55 -2.00
N GLY A 5 -4.33 16.42 -1.76
CA GLY A 5 -3.56 17.41 -1.02
C GLY A 5 -3.56 17.31 0.50
N ARG A 6 -4.33 16.39 1.12
CA ARG A 6 -4.29 16.19 2.58
C ARG A 6 -3.14 15.29 3.01
N LEU A 7 -2.38 15.71 4.02
CA LEU A 7 -1.34 14.92 4.69
C LEU A 7 -1.99 13.71 5.36
N GLN A 8 -1.71 12.51 4.87
CA GLN A 8 -2.31 11.30 5.43
C GLN A 8 -1.54 10.82 6.66
N GLY A 9 -0.20 10.88 6.61
CA GLY A 9 0.67 10.37 7.65
C GLY A 9 0.32 8.93 8.07
N ARG A 10 0.22 8.69 9.38
CA ARG A 10 -0.13 7.39 9.94
C ARG A 10 -1.64 7.16 10.09
N ARG A 11 -2.50 8.10 9.68
CA ARG A 11 -3.94 7.82 9.63
C ARG A 11 -4.24 6.63 8.74
N ASP A 12 -5.12 5.79 9.26
CA ASP A 12 -5.50 4.56 8.61
C ASP A 12 -6.64 4.79 7.60
N VAL A 13 -6.27 5.36 6.45
CA VAL A 13 -7.21 5.64 5.36
C VAL A 13 -7.17 4.50 4.34
N PRO A 14 -8.32 3.87 4.00
CA PRO A 14 -8.39 2.73 3.09
C PRO A 14 -8.13 3.13 1.63
N LEU A 15 -7.83 2.14 0.79
CA LEU A 15 -7.71 2.39 -0.66
C LEU A 15 -9.06 2.78 -1.27
N ASN A 16 -9.03 3.72 -2.20
CA ASN A 16 -10.16 3.98 -3.07
C ASN A 16 -10.20 2.96 -4.24
N SER A 17 -11.29 2.95 -5.02
CA SER A 17 -11.47 1.99 -6.13
C SER A 17 -10.34 2.06 -7.17
N LEU A 18 -9.83 3.26 -7.47
CA LEU A 18 -8.69 3.44 -8.37
C LEU A 18 -7.41 2.86 -7.76
N GLY A 19 -7.15 3.12 -6.47
CA GLY A 19 -6.00 2.56 -5.75
C GLY A 19 -6.00 1.03 -5.72
N ARG A 20 -7.17 0.42 -5.52
CA ARG A 20 -7.32 -1.05 -5.61
C ARG A 20 -7.01 -1.57 -7.02
N ALA A 21 -7.51 -0.90 -8.06
CA ALA A 21 -7.21 -1.28 -9.45
C ALA A 21 -5.72 -1.12 -9.79
N GLN A 22 -5.08 -0.07 -9.26
CA GLN A 22 -3.64 0.15 -9.38
C GLN A 22 -2.84 -0.96 -8.68
N ALA A 23 -3.19 -1.33 -7.44
CA ALA A 23 -2.52 -2.40 -6.70
C ALA A 23 -2.53 -3.73 -7.46
N ALA A 24 -3.69 -4.13 -7.99
CA ALA A 24 -3.80 -5.33 -8.82
C ALA A 24 -2.98 -5.23 -10.12
N ARG A 25 -2.89 -4.04 -10.73
CA ARG A 25 -2.07 -3.81 -11.92
C ARG A 25 -0.58 -3.97 -11.62
N VAL A 26 -0.11 -3.51 -10.45
CA VAL A 26 1.30 -3.69 -10.05
C VAL A 26 1.64 -5.19 -9.99
N GLY A 27 0.78 -6.03 -9.43
CA GLY A 27 1.02 -7.48 -9.42
C GLY A 27 1.19 -8.07 -10.82
N ARG A 28 0.28 -7.75 -11.75
CA ARG A 28 0.40 -8.21 -13.15
C ARG A 28 1.69 -7.75 -13.82
N VAL A 29 2.10 -6.51 -13.59
CA VAL A 29 3.36 -5.96 -14.15
C VAL A 29 4.56 -6.64 -13.51
N LEU A 30 4.55 -6.87 -12.19
CA LEU A 30 5.63 -7.56 -11.49
C LEU A 30 5.82 -8.98 -12.03
N GLY A 31 4.74 -9.73 -12.28
CA GLY A 31 4.81 -11.07 -12.87
C GLY A 31 5.38 -11.12 -14.29
N GLN A 32 5.36 -10.00 -15.02
CA GLN A 32 5.97 -9.88 -16.35
C GLN A 32 7.45 -9.50 -16.29
N LEU A 33 7.86 -8.77 -15.25
CA LEU A 33 9.20 -8.19 -15.13
C LEU A 33 10.14 -9.00 -14.25
N ALA A 34 9.61 -9.66 -13.22
CA ALA A 34 10.39 -10.47 -12.30
C ALA A 34 10.59 -11.88 -12.88
N GLY A 35 11.65 -12.55 -12.40
CA GLY A 35 11.82 -13.98 -12.60
C GLY A 35 10.84 -14.77 -11.73
N ASP A 36 11.36 -15.63 -10.85
CA ASP A 36 10.51 -16.39 -9.95
C ASP A 36 9.95 -15.50 -8.82
N VAL A 37 8.72 -15.02 -9.01
CA VAL A 37 7.99 -14.19 -8.03
C VAL A 37 7.75 -14.90 -6.70
N THR A 38 7.78 -16.24 -6.65
CA THR A 38 7.58 -17.00 -5.41
C THR A 38 8.77 -16.88 -4.45
N ARG A 39 9.95 -16.54 -4.97
CA ARG A 39 11.20 -16.43 -4.20
C ARG A 39 11.46 -15.04 -3.65
N LEU A 40 10.63 -14.06 -4.01
CA LEU A 40 10.77 -12.70 -3.52
C LEU A 40 10.39 -12.64 -2.03
N HIS A 41 11.11 -11.81 -1.29
CA HIS A 41 10.73 -11.50 0.09
C HIS A 41 9.76 -10.32 0.09
N TYR A 42 8.50 -10.58 0.46
CA TYR A 42 7.44 -9.57 0.47
C TYR A 42 7.29 -9.00 1.88
N VAL A 43 7.40 -7.67 1.99
CA VAL A 43 7.29 -6.93 3.25
C VAL A 43 6.38 -5.72 3.02
N SER A 44 5.52 -5.41 3.99
CA SER A 44 4.64 -4.23 3.98
C SER A 44 4.75 -3.47 5.31
N SER A 45 4.40 -2.19 5.29
CA SER A 45 4.07 -1.49 6.53
C SER A 45 2.77 -2.02 7.14
N PRO A 46 2.52 -1.80 8.45
CA PRO A 46 1.29 -2.27 9.11
C PRO A 46 0.05 -1.42 8.78
N LEU A 47 0.15 -0.38 7.95
CA LEU A 47 -0.98 0.50 7.61
C LEU A 47 -1.96 -0.22 6.68
N SER A 48 -3.27 -0.10 6.91
CA SER A 48 -4.30 -0.89 6.19
C SER A 48 -4.20 -0.75 4.68
N ARG A 49 -3.95 0.45 4.16
CA ARG A 49 -3.75 0.71 2.72
C ARG A 49 -2.57 -0.04 2.12
N ALA A 50 -1.47 -0.19 2.87
CA ALA A 50 -0.29 -0.93 2.42
C ALA A 50 -0.57 -2.44 2.45
N LEU A 51 -1.22 -2.91 3.53
CA LEU A 51 -1.67 -4.30 3.64
C LEU A 51 -2.63 -4.69 2.52
N GLU A 52 -3.61 -3.85 2.22
CA GLU A 52 -4.58 -4.05 1.15
C GLU A 52 -3.89 -4.05 -0.23
N THR A 53 -2.94 -3.13 -0.45
CA THR A 53 -2.14 -3.09 -1.68
C THR A 53 -1.39 -4.40 -1.89
N MET A 54 -0.68 -4.88 -0.85
CA MET A 54 0.08 -6.12 -0.91
C MET A 54 -0.82 -7.34 -1.18
N ARG A 55 -1.98 -7.43 -0.52
CA ARG A 55 -2.95 -8.52 -0.75
C ARG A 55 -3.42 -8.55 -2.20
N LEU A 56 -3.82 -7.41 -2.76
CA LEU A 56 -4.27 -7.31 -4.15
C LEU A 56 -3.16 -7.62 -5.15
N LEU A 57 -1.94 -7.18 -4.86
CA LEU A 57 -0.75 -7.49 -5.66
C LEU A 57 -0.48 -9.00 -5.66
N ARG A 58 -0.47 -9.65 -4.50
CA ARG A 58 -0.22 -11.10 -4.37
C ARG A 58 -1.32 -11.93 -5.00
N THR A 59 -2.58 -11.54 -4.84
CA THR A 59 -3.70 -12.18 -5.54
C THR A 59 -3.53 -12.09 -7.07
N ALA A 60 -3.06 -10.96 -7.60
CA ALA A 60 -2.80 -10.82 -9.04
C ALA A 60 -1.60 -11.62 -9.55
N LEU A 61 -0.78 -12.18 -8.65
CA LEU A 61 0.33 -13.09 -8.94
C LEU A 61 -0.02 -14.56 -8.68
N ASP A 62 -1.29 -14.86 -8.37
CA ASP A 62 -1.74 -16.19 -7.94
C ASP A 62 -0.98 -16.73 -6.70
N LEU A 63 -0.53 -15.82 -5.83
CA LEU A 63 0.12 -16.15 -4.56
C LEU A 63 -0.87 -16.08 -3.38
N PRO A 64 -0.61 -16.78 -2.26
CA PRO A 64 -1.41 -16.64 -1.05
C PRO A 64 -1.42 -15.18 -0.59
N SER A 65 -2.60 -14.57 -0.53
CA SER A 65 -2.74 -13.11 -0.40
C SER A 65 -2.17 -12.54 0.90
N ALA A 66 -2.11 -13.34 1.98
CA ALA A 66 -1.65 -12.92 3.30
C ALA A 66 -0.24 -13.41 3.67
N ASP A 67 0.46 -14.10 2.78
CA ASP A 67 1.78 -14.67 3.04
C ASP A 67 2.90 -13.64 2.78
N PHE A 68 3.01 -12.68 3.68
CA PHE A 68 4.05 -11.65 3.67
C PHE A 68 4.27 -11.12 5.08
N THR A 69 5.42 -10.51 5.34
CA THR A 69 5.74 -9.96 6.65
C THR A 69 5.36 -8.49 6.77
N HIS A 70 5.21 -8.02 8.01
CA HIS A 70 4.97 -6.62 8.31
C HIS A 70 6.17 -6.04 9.07
N ASP A 71 6.65 -4.88 8.64
CA ASP A 71 7.69 -4.13 9.34
C ASP A 71 7.15 -2.75 9.76
N PRO A 72 6.99 -2.48 11.07
CA PRO A 72 6.58 -1.17 11.57
C PRO A 72 7.49 -0.01 11.14
N GLN A 73 8.75 -0.27 10.77
CA GLN A 73 9.70 0.73 10.30
C GLN A 73 9.37 1.25 8.89
N LEU A 74 8.55 0.51 8.13
CA LEU A 74 8.06 0.94 6.80
C LEU A 74 6.83 1.85 6.88
N ALA A 75 6.33 2.16 8.08
CA ALA A 75 5.18 3.06 8.23
C ALA A 75 5.53 4.47 7.73
N GLU A 76 4.57 5.10 7.03
CA GLU A 76 4.66 6.48 6.56
C GLU A 76 5.01 7.44 7.72
N LEU A 77 5.68 8.55 7.38
CA LEU A 77 6.01 9.60 8.34
C LEU A 77 4.75 10.07 9.09
N SER A 78 4.87 10.23 10.40
CA SER A 78 3.82 10.85 11.21
C SER A 78 3.85 12.36 10.98
N PHE A 79 2.72 12.96 10.61
CA PHE A 79 2.57 14.41 10.56
C PHE A 79 1.86 14.96 11.81
N GLY A 80 1.56 14.10 12.78
CA GLY A 80 0.94 14.49 14.05
C GLY A 80 -0.34 15.29 13.85
N GLN A 81 -0.39 16.50 14.43
CA GLN A 81 -1.54 17.39 14.34
C GLN A 81 -1.85 17.87 12.92
N TRP A 82 -0.90 17.78 11.99
CA TRP A 82 -1.11 18.20 10.60
C TRP A 82 -1.77 17.11 9.75
N GLU A 83 -1.98 15.91 10.30
CA GLU A 83 -2.68 14.85 9.58
C GLU A 83 -4.13 15.24 9.28
N GLY A 84 -4.53 15.02 8.03
CA GLY A 84 -5.78 15.47 7.45
C GLY A 84 -5.80 16.93 7.03
N LEU A 85 -4.76 17.72 7.31
CA LEU A 85 -4.64 19.07 6.77
C LEU A 85 -3.99 19.04 5.39
N THR A 86 -4.34 20.00 4.56
CA THR A 86 -3.64 20.32 3.33
C THR A 86 -2.47 21.25 3.63
N TRP A 87 -1.47 21.34 2.75
CA TRP A 87 -0.36 22.27 2.93
C TRP A 87 -0.79 23.73 3.21
N PRO A 88 -1.85 24.28 2.57
CA PRO A 88 -2.38 25.61 2.91
C PRO A 88 -3.10 25.73 4.27
N GLU A 89 -3.46 24.61 4.90
CA GLU A 89 -4.15 24.58 6.21
C GLU A 89 -3.16 24.47 7.39
N ILE A 90 -1.84 24.39 7.12
CA ILE A 90 -0.75 24.37 8.11
C ILE A 90 -0.21 25.78 8.29
#